data_AF-A0A1C0AE32-F1
#
_entry.id   AF-A0A1C0AE32-F1
#
_cell.length_a   1.000
_cell.length_b   1.000
_cell.length_c   1.000
_cell.angle_alpha   90.00
_cell.angle_beta   90.00
_cell.angle_gamma   90.00
#
_symmetry.space_group_name_H-M   'P 1'
#
loop_
_entity.id
_entity.type
_entity.pdbx_description
1 polymer ?
#
loop_
_entity_poly.entity_id
_entity_poly.type
_entity_poly.pdbx_seq_one_letter_code
_entity_poly.pdbx_strand_id
1 'polypeptide(L)'
;MARIPMTSGFTLIPEGEYVFRIYDATYDEDFGKIEIKLVNAQGATHTERFSIKDKNDEYNEKALNAFSYFAKTAMNDFGLDDIEPTDLIDHYIWAEVVHTKLPSNKDPNKTVTFANLGDKAPADGFDTEPVGRALTLTGGEAKPSPATSPKKEAPPQSKGLNLDELLG
;
A
#
# COMPACT_ATOMS: atom_id res chain seq x y z
N MET A 1 -22.73 -20.16 20.52
CA MET A 1 -21.44 -20.44 19.85
C MET A 1 -20.62 -19.16 19.91
N ALA A 2 -19.44 -19.20 20.55
CA ALA A 2 -18.54 -18.05 20.61
C ALA A 2 -17.96 -17.81 19.21
N ARG A 3 -18.12 -16.59 18.68
CA ARG A 3 -17.47 -16.18 17.43
C ARG A 3 -16.11 -15.57 17.78
N ILE A 4 -15.04 -16.21 17.34
CA ILE A 4 -13.68 -15.71 17.48
C ILE A 4 -13.49 -14.64 16.39
N PRO A 5 -13.17 -13.38 16.72
CA PRO A 5 -12.79 -12.40 15.71
C PRO A 5 -11.47 -12.85 15.09
N MET A 6 -11.51 -13.27 13.82
CA MET A 6 -10.28 -13.49 13.07
C MET A 6 -9.69 -12.12 12.74
N THR A 7 -8.42 -11.92 13.06
CA THR A 7 -7.69 -10.76 12.55
C THR A 7 -7.60 -10.87 11.05
N SER A 8 -8.16 -9.90 10.32
CA SER A 8 -7.81 -9.61 8.94
C SER A 8 -6.37 -9.07 8.91
N GLY A 9 -5.39 -9.93 9.20
CA GLY A 9 -4.00 -9.67 8.82
C GLY A 9 -3.92 -9.65 7.29
N PHE A 10 -2.85 -9.06 6.74
CA PHE A 10 -2.55 -8.96 5.31
C PHE A 10 -3.22 -10.05 4.46
N THR A 11 -4.42 -9.75 3.93
CA THR A 11 -5.15 -10.69 3.08
C THR A 11 -4.55 -10.58 1.69
N LEU A 12 -3.87 -11.63 1.26
CA LEU A 12 -3.38 -11.74 -0.11
C LEU A 12 -4.61 -11.77 -1.04
N ILE A 13 -4.68 -10.82 -1.98
CA ILE A 13 -5.73 -10.82 -3.01
C ILE A 13 -5.55 -12.10 -3.83
N PRO A 14 -6.59 -12.92 -4.05
CA PRO A 14 -6.46 -14.14 -4.87
C PRO A 14 -5.92 -13.82 -6.26
N GLU A 15 -5.35 -14.81 -6.95
CA GLU A 15 -5.06 -14.65 -8.38
C GLU A 15 -6.38 -14.53 -9.16
N GLY A 16 -6.41 -13.63 -10.14
CA GLY A 16 -7.59 -13.39 -10.95
C GLY A 16 -7.71 -11.95 -11.42
N GLU A 17 -8.80 -11.67 -12.11
CA GLU A 17 -9.08 -10.39 -12.73
C GLU A 17 -9.89 -9.51 -11.76
N TYR A 18 -9.40 -8.31 -11.46
CA TYR A 18 -10.06 -7.39 -10.55
C TYR A 18 -10.02 -5.96 -11.06
N VAL A 19 -11.10 -5.23 -10.82
CA VAL A 19 -11.08 -3.78 -10.92
C VAL A 19 -10.67 -3.16 -9.59
N PHE A 20 -9.71 -2.27 -9.68
CA PHE A 20 -9.18 -1.46 -8.61
C PHE A 20 -9.56 0.00 -8.79
N ARG A 21 -9.97 0.66 -7.71
CA ARG A 21 -10.06 2.12 -7.63
C ARG A 21 -8.79 2.65 -6.98
N ILE A 22 -8.21 3.69 -7.56
CA ILE A 22 -7.10 4.42 -6.96
C ILE A 22 -7.68 5.35 -5.90
N TYR A 23 -7.33 5.15 -4.63
CA TYR A 23 -7.86 5.98 -3.54
C TYR A 23 -6.83 6.98 -3.02
N ASP A 24 -5.54 6.75 -3.26
CA ASP A 24 -4.45 7.60 -2.79
C ASP A 24 -3.28 7.48 -3.76
N ALA A 25 -2.61 8.59 -4.03
CA ALA A 25 -1.45 8.63 -4.89
C ALA A 25 -0.51 9.71 -4.39
N THR A 26 0.75 9.33 -4.16
CA THR A 26 1.78 10.22 -3.61
C THR A 26 3.01 10.17 -4.48
N TYR A 27 3.65 11.32 -4.66
CA TYR A 27 4.91 11.45 -5.37
C TYR A 27 5.92 12.16 -4.49
N ASP A 28 7.06 11.50 -4.32
CA ASP A 28 8.23 11.97 -3.62
C ASP A 28 9.26 12.40 -4.67
N GLU A 29 9.33 13.71 -4.92
CA GLU A 29 10.22 14.34 -5.92
C GLU A 29 11.70 14.17 -5.58
N ASP A 30 12.02 14.14 -4.27
CA ASP A 30 13.39 14.02 -3.75
C ASP A 30 13.97 12.64 -4.10
N PHE A 31 13.14 11.60 -4.07
CA PHE A 31 13.55 10.22 -4.38
C PHE A 31 13.02 9.71 -5.72
N GLY A 32 12.23 10.50 -6.45
CA GLY A 32 11.53 10.09 -7.66
C GLY A 32 10.67 8.83 -7.45
N LYS A 33 9.97 8.74 -6.31
CA LYS A 33 9.15 7.58 -5.95
C LYS A 33 7.67 7.95 -6.00
N ILE A 34 6.93 7.21 -6.78
CA ILE A 34 5.48 7.32 -6.88
C ILE A 34 4.88 6.11 -6.15
N GLU A 35 4.05 6.35 -5.16
CA GLU A 35 3.27 5.32 -4.47
C GLU A 35 1.79 5.52 -4.76
N ILE A 36 1.19 4.55 -5.44
CA ILE A 36 -0.22 4.53 -5.82
C ILE A 36 -0.90 3.45 -4.98
N LYS A 37 -1.94 3.83 -4.25
CA LYS A 37 -2.72 2.89 -3.46
C LYS A 37 -4.07 2.64 -4.11
N LEU A 38 -4.35 1.36 -4.25
CA LEU A 38 -5.46 0.81 -4.96
C LEU A 38 -6.35 0.01 -4.01
N VAL A 39 -7.64 -0.02 -4.27
CA VAL A 39 -8.59 -0.85 -3.54
C VAL A 39 -9.51 -1.58 -4.52
N ASN A 40 -9.67 -2.89 -4.36
CA ASN A 40 -10.63 -3.65 -5.16
C ASN A 40 -12.04 -3.57 -4.55
N ALA A 41 -13.05 -4.08 -5.29
CA ALA A 41 -14.43 -4.11 -4.84
C ALA A 41 -14.61 -4.80 -3.46
N GLN A 42 -13.78 -5.79 -3.14
CA GLN A 42 -13.83 -6.53 -1.88
C GLN A 42 -13.20 -5.76 -0.69
N GLY A 43 -12.67 -4.56 -0.93
CA GLY A 43 -11.99 -3.74 0.08
C GLY A 43 -10.56 -4.19 0.37
N ALA A 44 -10.00 -5.07 -0.47
CA ALA A 44 -8.60 -5.45 -0.40
C ALA A 44 -7.74 -4.36 -1.05
N THR A 45 -6.71 -3.93 -0.32
CA THR A 45 -5.85 -2.83 -0.74
C THR A 45 -4.58 -3.38 -1.38
N HIS A 46 -4.19 -2.78 -2.50
CA HIS A 46 -2.91 -3.00 -3.16
C HIS A 46 -2.12 -1.69 -3.19
N THR A 47 -0.80 -1.75 -3.18
CA THR A 47 0.05 -0.56 -3.23
C THR A 47 1.13 -0.78 -4.27
N GLU A 48 1.05 -0.02 -5.33
CA GLU A 48 1.98 -0.06 -6.45
C GLU A 48 3.01 1.05 -6.30
N ARG A 49 4.30 0.71 -6.44
CA ARG A 49 5.40 1.65 -6.21
C ARG A 49 6.27 1.73 -7.45
N PHE A 50 6.34 2.92 -8.04
CA PHE A 50 7.20 3.20 -9.18
C PHE A 50 8.39 4.05 -8.71
N SER A 51 9.60 3.66 -9.10
CA SER A 51 10.82 4.44 -8.85
C SER A 51 11.30 5.01 -10.19
N ILE A 52 10.88 6.23 -10.49
CA ILE A 52 11.21 6.90 -11.75
C ILE A 52 12.60 7.53 -11.75
N LYS A 53 13.18 7.80 -10.57
CA LYS A 53 14.59 8.20 -10.43
C LYS A 53 15.42 7.09 -9.80
N ASP A 54 16.69 7.02 -10.18
CA ASP A 54 17.68 6.14 -9.58
C ASP A 54 18.55 6.88 -8.53
N LYS A 55 19.59 6.22 -8.01
CA LYS A 55 20.50 6.82 -7.01
C LYS A 55 21.38 7.96 -7.57
N ASN A 56 21.48 8.08 -8.89
CA ASN A 56 22.27 9.07 -9.60
C ASN A 56 21.41 10.25 -10.09
N ASP A 57 20.13 10.32 -9.68
CA ASP A 57 19.14 11.28 -10.16
C ASP A 57 18.82 11.13 -11.66
N GLU A 58 19.16 9.98 -12.27
CA GLU A 58 18.82 9.69 -13.66
C GLU A 58 17.40 9.10 -13.75
N TYR A 59 16.66 9.53 -14.78
CA TYR A 59 15.33 9.00 -15.07
C TYR A 59 15.43 7.57 -15.58
N ASN A 60 14.78 6.65 -14.86
CA ASN A 60 14.62 5.29 -15.30
C ASN A 60 13.49 5.22 -16.34
N GLU A 61 13.85 5.27 -17.62
CA GLU A 61 12.91 5.22 -18.74
C GLU A 61 11.94 4.04 -18.65
N LYS A 62 12.35 2.89 -18.10
CA LYS A 62 11.45 1.72 -17.97
C LYS A 62 10.38 1.96 -16.90
N ALA A 63 10.78 2.50 -15.76
CA ALA A 63 9.84 2.82 -14.69
C ALA A 63 8.91 3.98 -15.09
N LEU A 64 9.46 4.98 -15.78
CA LEU A 64 8.69 6.09 -16.34
C LEU A 64 7.66 5.57 -17.34
N ASN A 65 8.07 4.74 -18.31
CA ASN A 65 7.15 4.14 -19.28
C ASN A 65 6.06 3.28 -18.61
N ALA A 66 6.41 2.54 -17.55
CA ALA A 66 5.44 1.73 -16.80
C ALA A 66 4.41 2.61 -16.08
N PHE A 67 4.86 3.68 -15.43
CA PHE A 67 3.98 4.66 -14.78
C PHE A 67 3.11 5.40 -15.81
N SER A 68 3.70 5.89 -16.91
CA SER A 68 2.96 6.55 -17.98
C SER A 68 1.89 5.64 -18.57
N TYR A 69 2.20 4.36 -18.83
CA TYR A 69 1.21 3.41 -19.32
C TYR A 69 0.10 3.16 -18.30
N PHE A 70 0.44 3.04 -17.01
CA PHE A 70 -0.53 2.92 -15.93
C PHE A 70 -1.45 4.15 -15.85
N ALA A 71 -0.89 5.35 -15.84
CA ALA A 71 -1.63 6.60 -15.74
C ALA A 71 -2.55 6.82 -16.95
N LYS A 72 -2.04 6.61 -18.17
CA LYS A 72 -2.84 6.68 -19.40
C LYS A 72 -3.97 5.67 -19.41
N THR A 73 -3.74 4.49 -18.85
CA THR A 73 -4.75 3.43 -18.73
C THR A 73 -5.84 3.82 -17.73
N ALA A 74 -5.47 4.37 -16.57
CA ALA A 74 -6.42 4.87 -15.56
C ALA A 74 -7.26 6.06 -16.06
N MET A 75 -6.65 6.97 -16.81
CA MET A 75 -7.35 8.14 -17.39
C MET A 75 -8.10 7.82 -18.68
N ASN A 76 -7.90 6.62 -19.25
CA ASN A 76 -8.34 6.27 -20.58
C ASN A 76 -7.87 7.24 -21.69
N ASP A 77 -6.79 7.99 -21.46
CA ASP A 77 -6.24 8.96 -22.39
C ASP A 77 -4.77 8.65 -22.69
N PHE A 78 -4.51 8.11 -23.87
CA PHE A 78 -3.16 7.77 -24.32
C PHE A 78 -2.39 8.95 -24.94
N GLY A 79 -3.08 10.06 -25.27
CA GLY A 79 -2.47 11.28 -25.77
C GLY A 79 -1.90 12.19 -24.68
N LEU A 80 -2.06 11.80 -23.42
CA LEU A 80 -1.67 12.58 -22.28
C LEU A 80 -0.14 12.65 -22.12
N ASP A 81 0.39 13.86 -21.99
CA ASP A 81 1.84 14.13 -21.90
C ASP A 81 2.32 14.33 -20.45
N ASP A 82 1.46 14.85 -19.57
CA ASP A 82 1.78 15.15 -18.17
C ASP A 82 0.56 14.93 -17.25
N ILE A 83 0.78 14.37 -16.07
CA ILE A 83 -0.26 14.06 -15.09
C ILE A 83 0.27 14.16 -13.67
N GLU A 84 -0.50 14.77 -12.78
CA GLU A 84 -0.20 14.65 -11.36
C GLU A 84 -0.72 13.30 -10.84
N PRO A 85 0.05 12.57 -10.01
CA PRO A 85 -0.43 11.31 -9.44
C PRO A 85 -1.78 11.46 -8.72
N THR A 86 -2.05 12.64 -8.14
CA THR A 86 -3.32 12.97 -7.49
C THR A 86 -4.51 13.00 -8.46
N ASP A 87 -4.29 13.30 -9.75
CA ASP A 87 -5.35 13.24 -10.76
C ASP A 87 -5.84 11.82 -11.00
N LEU A 88 -5.01 10.82 -10.70
CA LEU A 88 -5.38 9.40 -10.79
C LEU A 88 -6.34 8.96 -9.68
N ILE A 89 -6.51 9.76 -8.62
CA ILE A 89 -7.43 9.43 -7.53
C ILE A 89 -8.86 9.35 -8.08
N ASP A 90 -9.64 8.40 -7.55
CA ASP A 90 -11.00 8.07 -7.97
C ASP A 90 -11.14 7.47 -9.39
N HIS A 91 -10.03 7.22 -10.09
CA HIS A 91 -10.03 6.47 -11.33
C HIS A 91 -9.99 4.96 -11.09
N TYR A 92 -10.50 4.21 -12.07
CA TYR A 92 -10.59 2.76 -12.02
C TYR A 92 -9.67 2.14 -13.06
N ILE A 93 -9.03 1.05 -12.67
CA ILE A 93 -8.25 0.22 -13.58
C ILE A 93 -8.65 -1.23 -13.40
N TRP A 94 -8.76 -1.94 -14.51
CA TRP A 94 -8.78 -3.39 -14.49
C TRP A 94 -7.33 -3.88 -14.45
N ALA A 95 -7.05 -4.84 -13.58
CA ALA A 95 -5.76 -5.51 -13.53
C ALA A 95 -5.89 -6.99 -13.15
N GLU A 96 -5.05 -7.82 -13.76
CA GLU A 96 -4.87 -9.21 -13.36
C GLU A 96 -3.93 -9.28 -12.16
N VAL A 97 -4.34 -9.96 -11.10
CA VAL A 97 -3.51 -10.25 -9.94
C VAL A 97 -2.80 -11.59 -10.16
N VAL A 98 -1.47 -11.56 -10.18
CA VAL A 98 -0.61 -12.74 -10.36
C VAL A 98 0.25 -12.94 -9.13
N HIS A 99 0.32 -14.17 -8.61
CA HIS A 99 1.12 -14.49 -7.43
C HIS A 99 2.52 -14.90 -7.81
N THR A 100 3.49 -14.11 -7.37
CA THR A 100 4.90 -14.48 -7.46
C THR A 100 5.37 -15.00 -6.11
N LYS A 101 5.89 -16.23 -6.10
CA LYS A 101 6.49 -16.82 -4.90
C LYS A 101 7.99 -16.54 -4.90
N LEU A 102 8.45 -15.80 -3.90
CA LEU A 102 9.86 -15.49 -3.70
C LEU A 102 10.37 -16.11 -2.41
N PRO A 103 11.63 -16.57 -2.35
CA PRO A 103 12.23 -16.99 -1.09
C PRO A 103 12.31 -15.79 -0.14
N SER A 104 11.96 -16.00 1.13
CA SER A 104 12.02 -14.95 2.13
C SER A 104 13.47 -14.57 2.41
N ASN A 105 13.80 -13.28 2.33
CA ASN A 105 15.10 -12.76 2.77
C ASN A 105 15.35 -12.95 4.28
N LYS A 106 14.29 -13.16 5.08
CA LYS A 106 14.40 -13.36 6.54
C LYS A 106 14.50 -14.83 6.94
N ASP A 107 13.93 -15.73 6.16
CA ASP A 107 13.87 -17.16 6.44
C ASP A 107 14.07 -17.94 5.13
N PRO A 108 15.26 -18.49 4.84
CA PRO A 108 15.53 -19.16 3.56
C PRO A 108 14.66 -20.41 3.31
N ASN A 109 14.00 -20.95 4.34
CA ASN A 109 13.06 -22.08 4.23
C ASN A 109 11.60 -21.66 4.03
N LYS A 110 11.29 -20.36 3.99
CA LYS A 110 9.93 -19.85 3.80
C LYS A 110 9.83 -19.13 2.46
N THR A 111 8.76 -19.39 1.75
CA THR A 111 8.37 -18.62 0.56
C THR A 111 7.38 -17.54 0.97
N VAL A 112 7.55 -16.34 0.42
CA VAL A 112 6.60 -15.23 0.51
C VAL A 112 5.88 -15.15 -0.82
N THR A 113 4.57 -15.15 -0.78
CA THR A 113 3.73 -14.94 -1.96
C THR A 113 3.42 -13.46 -2.06
N PHE A 114 3.79 -12.84 -3.17
CA PHE A 114 3.46 -11.46 -3.50
C PHE A 114 2.36 -11.46 -4.56
N ALA A 115 1.28 -10.72 -4.31
CA ALA A 115 0.29 -10.40 -5.32
C ALA A 115 0.82 -9.22 -6.12
N ASN A 116 1.18 -9.45 -7.38
CA ASN A 116 1.62 -8.43 -8.33
C ASN A 116 0.49 -8.14 -9.32
N LEU A 117 0.45 -6.91 -9.85
CA LEU A 117 -0.43 -6.58 -10.97
C LEU A 117 0.25 -6.96 -12.28
N GLY A 118 -0.38 -7.84 -13.03
CA GLY A 118 0.02 -8.29 -14.36
C GLY A 118 -0.50 -7.36 -15.45
N ASP A 119 -1.34 -7.90 -16.33
CA ASP A 119 -1.99 -7.13 -17.38
C ASP A 119 -2.95 -6.09 -16.79
N LYS A 120 -3.07 -4.95 -17.48
CA LYS A 120 -3.90 -3.83 -17.04
C LYS A 120 -4.64 -3.19 -18.20
N ALA A 121 -5.86 -2.74 -17.93
CA ALA A 121 -6.77 -2.19 -18.90
C ALA A 121 -7.62 -1.08 -18.26
N PRO A 122 -8.13 -0.12 -19.05
CA PRO A 122 -9.01 0.92 -18.54
C PRO A 122 -10.32 0.31 -18.01
N ALA A 123 -10.86 0.89 -16.95
CA ALA A 123 -12.15 0.49 -16.39
C ALA A 123 -12.96 1.72 -15.98
N ASP A 124 -14.29 1.62 -16.08
CA ASP A 124 -15.22 2.69 -15.71
C ASP A 124 -15.79 2.53 -14.28
N GLY A 125 -15.54 1.39 -13.63
CA GLY A 125 -16.07 1.06 -12.30
C GLY A 125 -15.86 -0.39 -11.91
N PHE A 126 -16.24 -0.76 -10.68
CA PHE A 126 -16.09 -2.13 -10.19
C PHE A 126 -16.99 -3.14 -10.92
N ASP A 127 -16.43 -4.29 -11.30
CA ASP A 127 -17.18 -5.42 -11.90
C ASP A 127 -18.13 -6.12 -10.92
N THR A 128 -17.90 -5.97 -9.62
CA THR A 128 -18.67 -6.63 -8.56
C THR A 128 -19.14 -5.61 -7.53
N GLU A 129 -20.19 -5.95 -6.75
CA GLU A 129 -20.71 -5.06 -5.72
C GLU A 129 -19.61 -4.65 -4.72
N PRO A 130 -19.21 -3.37 -4.71
CA PRO A 130 -18.13 -2.92 -3.86
C PRO A 130 -18.60 -2.86 -2.41
N VAL A 131 -17.76 -3.32 -1.50
CA VAL A 131 -17.99 -3.15 -0.06
C VAL A 131 -17.88 -1.66 0.30
N GLY A 132 -18.59 -1.23 1.34
CA GLY A 132 -18.55 0.18 1.77
C GLY A 132 -17.13 0.73 1.95
N ARG A 133 -16.19 -0.10 2.44
CA ARG A 133 -14.77 0.27 2.57
C ARG A 133 -14.12 0.64 1.23
N ALA A 134 -14.43 -0.06 0.14
CA ALA A 134 -13.89 0.22 -1.19
C ALA A 134 -14.37 1.55 -1.76
N LEU A 135 -15.54 2.03 -1.32
CA LEU A 135 -16.12 3.33 -1.71
C LEU A 135 -15.69 4.47 -0.78
N THR A 136 -15.51 4.21 0.52
CA THR A 136 -15.20 5.23 1.52
C THR A 136 -13.71 5.42 1.78
N LEU A 137 -12.85 4.56 1.25
CA LEU A 137 -11.40 4.73 1.32
C LEU A 137 -11.03 5.98 0.51
N THR A 138 -10.47 6.99 1.15
CA THR A 138 -9.91 8.16 0.47
C THR A 138 -8.51 8.41 1.02
N GLY A 139 -7.64 8.99 0.19
CA GLY A 139 -6.26 9.37 0.50
C GLY A 139 -6.22 10.31 1.70
N GLY A 140 -6.22 9.69 2.87
CA GLY A 140 -6.78 10.28 4.07
C GLY A 140 -7.08 9.25 5.17
N GLU A 141 -6.67 7.99 5.02
CA GLU A 141 -6.07 7.33 6.18
C GLU A 141 -4.82 8.15 6.47
N ALA A 142 -4.99 9.15 7.36
CA ALA A 142 -3.97 9.48 8.33
C ALA A 142 -3.18 8.21 8.55
N LYS A 143 -1.87 8.26 8.29
CA LYS A 143 -0.95 7.24 8.79
C LYS A 143 -1.60 6.71 10.08
N PRO A 144 -1.78 5.40 10.30
CA PRO A 144 -1.47 4.97 11.64
C PRO A 144 -0.03 5.46 11.79
N SER A 145 0.13 6.70 12.29
CA SER A 145 1.36 7.18 12.91
C SER A 145 1.73 5.95 13.70
N PRO A 146 2.84 5.27 13.36
CA PRO A 146 3.14 3.94 13.87
C PRO A 146 2.77 4.02 15.33
N ALA A 147 1.66 3.36 15.71
CA ALA A 147 0.92 3.73 16.91
C ALA A 147 2.01 3.91 17.93
N THR A 148 2.26 5.17 18.34
CA THR A 148 3.32 5.45 19.28
C THR A 148 2.91 4.52 20.38
N SER A 149 3.68 3.43 20.53
CA SER A 149 3.41 2.43 21.53
C SER A 149 3.16 3.27 22.74
N PRO A 150 1.97 3.27 23.38
CA PRO A 150 1.67 4.20 24.45
C PRO A 150 2.90 4.15 25.31
N LYS A 151 3.66 5.26 25.28
CA LYS A 151 5.03 5.28 25.77
C LYS A 151 4.81 4.79 27.17
N LYS A 152 5.22 3.55 27.44
CA LYS A 152 4.92 2.88 28.70
C LYS A 152 5.43 3.88 29.69
N GLU A 153 4.49 4.53 30.35
CA GLU A 153 4.80 5.58 31.28
C GLU A 153 5.74 4.86 32.24
N ALA A 154 7.00 5.26 32.18
CA ALA A 154 7.97 4.73 33.11
C ALA A 154 7.31 4.97 34.46
N PRO A 155 7.12 3.93 35.29
CA PRO A 155 6.54 4.14 36.61
C PRO A 155 7.34 5.28 37.24
N PRO A 156 6.66 6.27 37.86
CA PRO A 156 7.34 7.41 38.45
C PRO A 156 8.48 6.87 39.29
N GLN A 157 9.71 7.33 38.97
CA GLN A 157 10.91 7.00 39.72
C GLN A 157 10.63 7.36 41.17
N SER A 158 10.22 6.35 41.93
CA SER A 158 10.14 6.43 43.37
C SER A 158 11.56 6.51 43.85
N LYS A 159 11.78 7.56 44.65
CA LYS A 159 12.99 7.87 45.39
C LYS A 159 13.66 6.58 45.89
N GLY A 160 14.98 6.56 45.74
CA GLY A 160 15.83 5.43 46.05
C GLY A 160 15.51 4.78 47.39
N LEU A 161 15.59 3.45 47.38
CA LEU A 161 15.75 2.67 48.59
C LEU A 161 17.11 3.04 49.18
N ASN A 162 17.09 3.82 50.26
CA ASN A 162 18.27 4.08 51.07
C ASN A 162 18.66 2.77 51.76
N LEU A 163 19.78 2.17 51.34
CA LEU A 163 20.33 0.95 51.95
C LEU A 163 20.85 1.17 53.39
N ASP A 164 20.94 2.42 53.86
CA ASP A 164 21.44 2.79 55.19
C ASP A 164 20.44 2.52 56.34
N GLU A 165 19.16 2.25 56.06
CA GLU A 165 18.15 1.94 57.10
C GLU A 165 17.91 0.43 57.32
N LEU A 166 18.63 -0.48 56.62
CA LEU A 166 18.42 -1.93 56.74
C LEU A 166 19.51 -2.68 57.55
N LEU A 167 20.53 -1.99 58.03
CA LEU A 167 21.65 -2.60 58.79
C LEU A 167 21.88 -1.96 60.18
N GLY A 168 20.88 -1.24 60.69
CA GLY A 168 20.80 -0.85 62.10
C GLY A 168 20.23 -1.96 62.97
#